data_AF-D2SAR3-F1
#
_entry.id   AF-D2SAR3-F1
#
_cell.length_a   1.000
_cell.length_b   1.000
_cell.length_c   1.000
_cell.angle_alpha   90.00
_cell.angle_beta   90.00
_cell.angle_gamma   90.00
#
_symmetry.space_group_name_H-M   'P 1'
#
loop_
_entity.id
_entity.type
_entity.pdbx_description
1 polymer ?
#
loop_
_entity_poly.entity_id
_entity_poly.type
_entity_poly.pdbx_seq_one_letter_code
_entity_poly.pdbx_strand_id
1 'polypeptide(L)'
;MSPLTGAPSPGAPPVTVGAVFTRLLTPKWVLLHLVVAALFVATFFLGYWQLSKAEAGGGAVNWSYALQWPLYGFMGLGFYVKMCLDEVRRDPDEDEPGADLVLYQRPRIDTSGDPELAAYNAYLAELNERALQQRTEHGR
;
A
#
# COMPACT_ATOMS: atom_id res chain seq x y z
N MET A 1 32.31 -28.96 -32.88
CA MET A 1 30.88 -28.92 -32.48
C MET A 1 30.81 -29.16 -31.00
N SER A 2 30.72 -28.09 -30.20
CA SER A 2 30.59 -28.18 -28.74
C SER A 2 29.11 -28.42 -28.38
N PRO A 3 28.78 -29.40 -27.52
CA PRO A 3 27.42 -29.58 -27.06
C PRO A 3 27.08 -28.50 -26.02
N LEU A 4 26.05 -27.70 -26.31
CA LEU A 4 25.39 -26.80 -25.37
C LEU A 4 24.68 -27.65 -24.30
N THR A 5 25.36 -27.94 -23.20
CA THR A 5 24.69 -28.51 -22.02
C THR A 5 24.17 -27.35 -21.18
N GLY A 6 22.96 -26.89 -21.49
CA GLY A 6 22.19 -26.05 -20.58
C GLY A 6 21.80 -26.90 -19.38
N ALA A 7 22.27 -26.53 -18.19
CA ALA A 7 21.78 -27.13 -16.96
C ALA A 7 20.28 -26.84 -16.83
N PRO A 8 19.43 -27.82 -16.43
CA PRO A 8 18.05 -27.52 -16.11
C PRO A 8 18.03 -26.58 -14.89
N SER A 9 17.48 -25.37 -15.05
CA SER A 9 17.14 -24.53 -13.89
C SER A 9 16.28 -25.37 -12.93
N PRO A 10 16.59 -25.41 -11.61
CA PRO A 10 15.72 -26.07 -10.65
C PRO A 10 14.34 -25.40 -10.78
N GLY A 11 13.33 -26.19 -11.18
CA GLY A 11 11.97 -25.70 -11.25
C GLY A 11 11.57 -25.14 -9.90
N ALA A 12 11.04 -23.92 -9.90
CA ALA A 12 10.49 -23.29 -8.71
C ALA A 12 9.58 -24.28 -7.98
N PRO A 13 9.68 -24.40 -6.64
CA PRO A 13 8.90 -25.39 -5.91
C PRO A 13 7.40 -25.17 -6.17
N PRO A 14 6.61 -26.25 -6.36
CA PRO A 14 5.17 -26.10 -6.54
C PRO A 14 4.58 -25.46 -5.29
N VAL A 15 3.81 -24.38 -5.47
CA VAL A 15 3.08 -23.72 -4.38
C VAL A 15 2.15 -24.74 -3.76
N THR A 16 2.52 -25.24 -2.57
CA THR A 16 1.74 -26.25 -1.86
C THR A 16 0.50 -25.59 -1.28
N VAL A 17 -0.67 -26.17 -1.55
CA VAL A 17 -1.97 -25.69 -1.04
C VAL A 17 -1.96 -25.46 0.49
N GLY A 18 -1.17 -26.24 1.24
CA GLY A 18 -0.99 -26.07 2.69
C GLY A 18 -0.26 -24.77 3.11
N ALA A 19 0.70 -24.28 2.31
CA ALA A 19 1.36 -23.00 2.56
C ALA A 19 0.37 -21.83 2.38
N VAL A 20 -0.51 -21.95 1.39
CA VAL A 20 -1.57 -20.97 1.10
C VAL A 20 -2.57 -20.85 2.26
N PHE A 21 -3.02 -21.98 2.80
CA PHE A 21 -3.95 -21.99 3.94
C PHE A 21 -3.31 -21.42 5.21
N THR A 22 -2.04 -21.71 5.47
CA THR A 22 -1.32 -21.16 6.63
C THR A 22 -1.23 -19.64 6.59
N ARG A 23 -1.06 -19.04 5.40
CA ARG A 23 -1.01 -17.57 5.21
C ARG A 23 -2.34 -16.89 5.56
N LEU A 24 -3.46 -17.47 5.11
CA LEU A 24 -4.82 -16.98 5.39
C LEU A 24 -5.33 -17.28 6.81
N LEU A 25 -4.62 -18.11 7.57
CA LEU A 25 -4.92 -18.46 8.97
C LEU A 25 -4.06 -17.69 9.98
N THR A 26 -3.25 -16.74 9.53
CA THR A 26 -2.54 -15.85 10.44
C THR A 26 -3.55 -15.03 11.29
N PRO A 27 -3.20 -14.63 12.53
CA PRO A 27 -4.15 -13.99 13.45
C PRO A 27 -4.84 -12.75 12.87
N LYS A 28 -4.10 -11.96 12.09
CA LYS A 28 -4.61 -10.79 11.37
C LYS A 28 -5.74 -11.19 10.40
N TRP A 29 -5.52 -12.24 9.61
CA TRP A 29 -6.49 -12.71 8.63
C TRP A 29 -7.70 -13.35 9.31
N VAL A 30 -7.51 -14.11 10.38
CA VAL A 30 -8.63 -14.64 11.20
C VAL A 30 -9.52 -13.51 11.71
N LEU A 31 -8.93 -12.44 12.24
CA LEU A 31 -9.69 -11.27 12.68
C LEU A 31 -10.47 -10.64 11.51
N LEU A 32 -9.86 -10.50 10.33
CA LEU A 32 -10.53 -9.99 9.15
C LEU A 32 -11.71 -10.88 8.72
N HIS A 33 -11.55 -12.21 8.72
CA HIS A 33 -12.64 -13.15 8.42
C HIS A 33 -13.82 -12.94 9.37
N LEU A 34 -13.54 -12.80 10.66
CA LEU A 34 -14.56 -12.56 11.69
C LEU A 34 -15.28 -11.22 11.49
N VAL A 35 -14.53 -10.15 11.21
CA VAL A 35 -15.10 -8.82 10.96
C VAL A 35 -15.99 -8.85 9.71
N VAL A 36 -15.50 -9.43 8.60
CA VAL A 36 -16.27 -9.54 7.36
C VAL A 36 -17.51 -10.39 7.55
N ALA A 37 -17.41 -11.53 8.24
CA ALA A 37 -18.56 -12.38 8.56
C ALA A 37 -19.59 -11.63 9.42
N ALA A 38 -19.14 -10.91 10.44
CA ALA A 38 -20.02 -10.12 11.30
C ALA A 38 -20.73 -9.00 10.52
N LEU A 39 -19.98 -8.25 9.69
CA LEU A 39 -20.55 -7.21 8.83
C LEU A 39 -21.54 -7.78 7.81
N PHE A 40 -21.22 -8.93 7.21
CA PHE A 40 -22.10 -9.61 6.29
C PHE A 40 -23.40 -10.01 6.98
N VAL A 41 -23.36 -10.66 8.14
CA VAL A 41 -24.58 -10.99 8.91
C VAL A 41 -25.36 -9.73 9.29
N ALA A 42 -24.66 -8.66 9.68
CA ALA A 42 -25.29 -7.39 10.02
C ALA A 42 -26.06 -6.79 8.83
N THR A 43 -25.57 -6.86 7.59
CA THR A 43 -26.30 -6.33 6.43
C THR A 43 -27.60 -7.09 6.15
N PHE A 44 -27.64 -8.41 6.34
CA PHE A 44 -28.89 -9.17 6.25
C PHE A 44 -29.86 -8.84 7.39
N PHE A 45 -29.35 -8.69 8.61
CA PHE A 45 -30.16 -8.29 9.76
C PHE A 45 -30.79 -6.90 9.55
N LEU A 46 -30.01 -5.93 9.08
CA LEU A 46 -30.50 -4.58 8.73
C LEU A 46 -31.51 -4.63 7.58
N GLY A 47 -31.26 -5.42 6.54
CA GLY A 47 -32.19 -5.61 5.42
C GLY A 47 -33.52 -6.20 5.87
N TYR A 48 -33.49 -7.25 6.69
CA TYR A 48 -34.68 -7.89 7.25
C TYR A 48 -35.46 -6.95 8.17
N TRP A 49 -34.75 -6.18 9.00
CA TRP A 49 -35.39 -5.18 9.86
C TRP A 49 -36.09 -4.09 9.03
N GLN A 50 -35.48 -3.64 7.93
CA GLN A 50 -36.12 -2.67 7.03
C GLN A 50 -37.32 -3.26 6.29
N LEU A 51 -37.27 -4.54 5.90
CA LEU A 51 -38.40 -5.25 5.31
C LEU A 51 -39.58 -5.30 6.29
N SER A 52 -39.31 -5.69 7.54
CA SER A 52 -40.31 -5.73 8.62
C SER A 52 -40.95 -4.36 8.88
N LYS A 53 -40.18 -3.28 8.74
CA LYS A 53 -40.68 -1.90 8.84
C LYS A 53 -41.47 -1.45 7.60
N ALA A 54 -41.08 -1.90 6.41
CA ALA A 54 -41.81 -1.61 5.18
C ALA A 54 -43.22 -2.20 5.22
N GLU A 55 -43.34 -3.47 5.65
CA GLU A 55 -44.62 -4.17 5.78
C GLU A 55 -45.56 -3.52 6.82
N ALA A 56 -45.00 -2.90 7.86
CA ALA A 56 -45.74 -2.19 8.91
C ALA A 56 -46.20 -0.76 8.51
N GLY A 57 -46.02 -0.33 7.26
CA GLY A 57 -46.47 0.97 6.75
C GLY A 57 -45.39 1.85 6.10
N GLY A 58 -44.19 1.32 5.85
CA GLY A 58 -43.11 2.00 5.13
C GLY A 58 -43.23 1.78 3.62
N GLY A 59 -43.38 2.87 2.84
CA GLY A 59 -43.54 2.80 1.39
C GLY A 59 -42.37 2.17 0.62
N ALA A 60 -42.44 2.19 -0.72
CA ALA A 60 -41.51 1.51 -1.64
C ALA A 60 -40.01 1.82 -1.44
N VAL A 61 -39.67 2.94 -0.80
CA VAL A 61 -38.29 3.31 -0.45
C VAL A 61 -37.66 2.39 0.61
N ASN A 62 -38.43 1.90 1.59
CA ASN A 62 -37.88 0.95 2.56
C ASN A 62 -37.56 -0.41 1.91
N TRP A 63 -38.30 -0.77 0.86
CA TRP A 63 -38.09 -1.98 0.08
C TRP A 63 -36.77 -1.96 -0.69
N SER A 64 -36.41 -0.82 -1.30
CA SER A 64 -35.13 -0.69 -1.99
C SER A 64 -33.97 -0.79 -1.02
N TYR A 65 -34.04 -0.17 0.16
CA TYR A 65 -33.02 -0.32 1.20
C TYR A 65 -32.91 -1.76 1.70
N ALA A 66 -34.03 -2.45 1.92
CA ALA A 66 -34.04 -3.85 2.36
C ALA A 66 -33.28 -4.78 1.40
N LEU A 67 -33.36 -4.54 0.09
CA LEU A 67 -32.63 -5.29 -0.94
C LEU A 67 -31.21 -4.78 -1.19
N GLN A 68 -31.00 -3.48 -1.03
CA GLN A 68 -29.69 -2.84 -1.21
C GLN A 68 -28.68 -3.30 -0.18
N TRP A 69 -29.09 -3.51 1.09
CA TRP A 69 -28.19 -3.96 2.16
C TRP A 69 -27.54 -5.34 1.84
N PRO A 70 -28.30 -6.39 1.47
CA PRO A 70 -27.72 -7.64 0.98
C PRO A 70 -26.80 -7.47 -0.22
N LEU A 71 -27.16 -6.64 -1.20
CA LEU A 71 -26.34 -6.39 -2.39
C LEU A 71 -24.97 -5.82 -2.02
N TYR A 72 -24.92 -4.86 -1.10
CA TYR A 72 -23.67 -4.34 -0.56
C TYR A 72 -22.90 -5.38 0.26
N GLY A 73 -23.60 -6.25 0.99
CA GLY A 73 -22.98 -7.40 1.66
C GLY A 73 -22.26 -8.33 0.66
N PHE A 74 -22.91 -8.71 -0.43
CA PHE A 74 -22.31 -9.54 -1.48
C PHE A 74 -21.16 -8.84 -2.19
N MET A 75 -21.32 -7.56 -2.51
CA MET A 75 -20.25 -6.77 -3.13
C MET A 75 -19.01 -6.70 -2.21
N GLY A 76 -19.20 -6.39 -0.93
CA GLY A 76 -18.13 -6.37 0.07
C GLY A 76 -17.45 -7.74 0.23
N LEU A 77 -18.25 -8.81 0.26
CA LEU A 77 -17.72 -10.19 0.29
C LEU A 77 -16.90 -10.50 -0.96
N GLY A 78 -17.36 -10.09 -2.15
CA GLY A 78 -16.63 -10.27 -3.40
C GLY A 78 -15.29 -9.53 -3.40
N PHE A 79 -15.25 -8.27 -2.94
CA PHE A 79 -14.00 -7.53 -2.77
C PHE A 79 -13.07 -8.20 -1.76
N TYR A 80 -13.61 -8.72 -0.66
CA TYR A 80 -12.82 -9.43 0.34
C TYR A 80 -12.22 -10.73 -0.21
N VAL A 81 -13.01 -11.53 -0.94
CA VAL A 81 -12.52 -12.74 -1.61
C VAL A 81 -11.44 -12.40 -2.65
N LYS A 82 -11.64 -11.33 -3.43
CA LYS A 82 -10.61 -10.83 -4.37
C LYS A 82 -9.32 -10.46 -3.64
N MET A 83 -9.43 -9.76 -2.52
CA MET A 83 -8.28 -9.40 -1.69
C MET A 83 -7.56 -10.64 -1.12
N CYS A 84 -8.31 -11.67 -0.68
CA CYS A 84 -7.71 -12.95 -0.27
C CYS A 84 -6.98 -13.62 -1.42
N LEU A 85 -7.58 -13.65 -2.62
CA LEU A 85 -6.98 -14.22 -3.82
C LEU A 85 -5.71 -13.48 -4.24
N ASP A 86 -5.70 -12.16 -4.17
CA ASP A 86 -4.52 -11.34 -4.48
C ASP A 86 -3.39 -11.62 -3.47
N GLU A 87 -3.70 -11.72 -2.17
CA GLU A 87 -2.71 -12.10 -1.16
C GLU A 87 -2.12 -13.49 -1.40
N VAL A 88 -2.97 -14.45 -1.83
CA VAL A 88 -2.52 -15.81 -2.15
C VAL A 88 -1.63 -15.83 -3.40
N ARG A 89 -1.91 -14.96 -4.37
CA ARG A 89 -1.13 -14.83 -5.62
C ARG A 89 0.13 -13.99 -5.46
N ARG A 90 0.26 -13.23 -4.37
CA ARG A 90 1.43 -12.40 -4.07
C ARG A 90 2.65 -13.27 -3.83
N ASP A 91 3.71 -13.02 -4.60
CA ASP A 91 4.99 -13.71 -4.50
C ASP A 91 5.64 -13.37 -3.14
N PRO A 92 6.06 -14.37 -2.33
CA PRO A 92 6.81 -14.11 -1.11
C PRO A 92 8.13 -13.34 -1.33
N ASP A 93 8.71 -13.39 -2.54
CA ASP A 93 9.95 -12.67 -2.86
C ASP A 93 9.72 -11.15 -3.05
N GLU A 94 8.46 -10.68 -3.15
CA GLU A 94 8.13 -9.25 -3.12
C GLU A 94 8.24 -8.62 -1.71
N ASP A 95 8.32 -9.44 -0.66
CA ASP A 95 8.47 -8.98 0.73
C ASP A 95 9.95 -8.85 1.15
N GLU A 96 10.90 -9.31 0.32
CA GLU A 96 12.27 -8.79 0.45
C GLU A 96 12.21 -7.29 0.14
N PRO A 97 12.65 -6.40 1.05
CA PRO A 97 12.82 -5.00 0.72
C PRO A 97 13.86 -4.96 -0.39
N GLY A 98 13.38 -4.95 -1.64
CA GLY A 98 14.23 -4.78 -2.80
C GLY A 98 15.08 -3.56 -2.51
N ALA A 99 16.38 -3.66 -2.77
CA ALA A 99 17.31 -2.54 -2.70
C ALA A 99 16.95 -1.38 -3.66
N ASP A 100 15.71 -1.37 -4.16
CA ASP A 100 15.04 -0.40 -5.00
C ASP A 100 14.00 0.43 -4.21
N LEU A 101 14.26 0.65 -2.92
CA LEU A 101 13.83 1.90 -2.30
C LEU A 101 14.61 3.03 -2.99
N VAL A 102 14.12 3.46 -4.15
CA VAL A 102 14.49 4.73 -4.76
C VAL A 102 13.94 5.82 -3.85
N LEU A 103 14.64 6.05 -2.73
CA LEU A 103 14.60 7.35 -2.07
C LEU A 103 14.89 8.35 -3.19
N TYR A 104 14.01 9.33 -3.38
CA TYR A 104 14.22 10.40 -4.34
C TYR A 104 15.67 10.91 -4.22
N GLN A 105 16.54 10.48 -5.14
CA GLN A 105 17.88 11.04 -5.25
C GLN A 105 17.67 12.39 -5.90
N ARG A 106 17.80 13.46 -5.10
CA ARG A 106 17.83 14.82 -5.63
C ARG A 106 18.82 14.85 -6.80
N PRO A 107 18.41 15.27 -8.01
CA PRO A 107 19.31 15.39 -9.13
C PRO A 107 20.52 16.25 -8.74
N ARG A 108 21.71 15.65 -8.73
CA ARG A 108 22.96 16.39 -8.53
C ARG A 108 23.32 17.00 -9.88
N ILE A 109 23.00 18.27 -10.05
CA ILE A 109 23.46 19.06 -11.21
C ILE A 109 24.96 19.25 -11.01
N ASP A 110 25.78 18.73 -11.93
CA ASP A 110 27.22 18.92 -11.91
C ASP A 110 27.56 20.33 -12.40
N THR A 111 27.67 21.25 -11.45
CA THR A 111 28.06 22.65 -11.68
C THR A 111 29.54 22.90 -11.39
N SER A 112 30.35 21.85 -11.23
CA SER A 112 31.74 21.95 -10.80
C SER A 112 32.66 22.75 -11.74
N GLY A 113 32.24 22.96 -12.99
CA GLY A 113 32.96 23.76 -14.00
C GLY A 113 32.33 25.11 -14.33
N ASP A 114 31.28 25.54 -13.63
CA ASP A 114 30.59 26.80 -13.94
C ASP A 114 31.35 28.01 -13.34
N PRO A 115 31.95 28.89 -14.18
CA PRO A 115 32.67 30.06 -13.69
C PRO A 115 31.76 31.04 -12.96
N GLU A 116 30.46 31.09 -13.28
CA GLU A 116 29.50 31.97 -12.61
C GLU A 116 29.27 31.53 -11.16
N LEU A 117 29.11 30.23 -10.94
CA LEU A 117 28.95 29.66 -9.60
C LEU A 117 30.22 29.80 -8.75
N ALA A 118 31.39 29.66 -9.35
CA ALA A 118 32.66 29.88 -8.66
C ALA A 118 32.80 31.34 -8.20
N ALA A 119 32.45 32.30 -9.06
CA ALA A 119 32.45 33.72 -8.72
C ALA A 119 31.43 34.04 -7.61
N TYR A 120 30.24 33.43 -7.68
CA TYR A 120 29.21 33.60 -6.66
C TYR A 120 29.63 33.03 -5.29
N ASN A 121 30.22 31.84 -5.26
CA ASN A 121 30.71 31.24 -4.02
C ASN A 121 31.85 32.06 -3.39
N ALA A 122 32.74 32.64 -4.20
CA ALA A 122 33.77 33.56 -3.72
C ALA A 122 33.17 34.83 -3.10
N TYR A 123 32.15 35.40 -3.74
CA TYR A 123 31.42 36.55 -3.21
C TYR A 123 30.71 36.24 -1.89
N LEU A 124 30.05 35.08 -1.77
CA LEU A 124 29.44 34.65 -0.52
C LEU A 124 30.48 34.44 0.60
N ALA A 125 31.66 33.93 0.27
CA ALA A 125 32.75 33.79 1.23
C ALA A 125 33.21 35.15 1.77
N GLU A 126 33.38 36.14 0.88
CA GLU A 126 33.73 37.51 1.28
C GLU A 126 32.67 38.14 2.19
N LEU A 127 31.39 38.01 1.84
CA LEU A 127 30.30 38.50 2.70
C LEU A 127 30.31 37.82 4.08
N ASN A 128 30.56 36.52 4.13
CA ASN A 128 30.62 35.78 5.38
C ASN A 128 31.80 36.25 6.25
N GLU A 129 32.97 36.48 5.65
CA GLU A 129 34.13 37.03 6.35
C GLU A 129 33.84 38.42 6.93
N ARG A 130 33.24 39.31 6.14
CA ARG A 130 32.81 40.64 6.60
C ARG A 130 31.80 40.55 7.75
N ALA A 131 30.84 39.64 7.66
CA ALA A 131 29.84 39.42 8.72
C ALA A 131 30.46 38.86 10.01
N LEU A 132 31.47 37.98 9.91
CA LEU A 132 32.22 37.45 11.04
C LEU A 132 33.10 38.52 11.70
N GLN A 133 33.75 39.36 10.88
CA GLN A 133 34.52 40.51 11.37
C GLN A 133 33.62 41.49 12.13
N GLN A 134 32.48 41.88 11.55
CA GLN A 134 31.50 42.74 12.21
C GLN A 134 30.98 42.14 13.53
N ARG A 135 30.68 40.83 13.58
CA ARG A 135 30.28 40.17 14.84
C ARG A 135 31.39 40.17 15.89
N THR A 136 32.64 40.06 15.47
CA THR A 136 33.80 40.07 16.36
C THR A 136 34.08 41.47 16.91
N GLU A 137 33.86 42.51 16.11
CA GLU A 137 34.00 43.91 16.53
C GLU A 137 32.87 44.38 17.46
N HIS A 138 31.63 43.98 17.18
CA HIS A 138 30.46 44.34 18.01
C HIS A 138 30.35 43.56 19.32
N GLY A 139 31.12 42.48 19.49
CA GLY A 139 31.15 41.62 20.67
C GLY A 139 32.21 42.00 21.73
N ARG A 140 32.89 43.14 21.57
CA ARG A 140 33.77 43.76 22.57
C ARG A 140 33.12 45.03 23.12
#